data_AF-A0A6C0ETV4-F1
#
_entry.id   AF-A0A6C0ETV4-F1
#
_cell.length_a   1.000
_cell.length_b   1.000
_cell.length_c   1.000
_cell.angle_alpha   90.00
_cell.angle_beta   90.00
_cell.angle_gamma   90.00
#
_symmetry.space_group_name_H-M   'P 1'
#
loop_
_entity.id
_entity.type
_entity.pdbx_description
1 polymer ?
#
loop_
_entity_poly.entity_id
_entity_poly.type
_entity_poly.pdbx_seq_one_letter_code
_entity_poly.pdbx_strand_id
1 'polypeptide(L)'
;MNMNIRIRMLPTEIIHKIISYTYSTQSKYLTEDIISYFNAKQVCNHLYHDYWIIQMGNETLEDKYWLLNNLYVYIRNIPYIFNRLFNRMPERVHVNTYVTKFYNKTDIKTQINVIFGIMTPLERNTFLNTG
;
A
#
# COMPACT_ATOMS: atom_id res chain seq x y z
N MET A 1 -3.62 -30.43 -16.95
CA MET A 1 -4.91 -30.27 -17.65
C MET A 1 -5.35 -28.82 -17.52
N ASN A 2 -5.49 -28.08 -18.63
CA ASN A 2 -5.59 -26.62 -18.67
C ASN A 2 -6.95 -26.12 -18.11
N MET A 3 -6.94 -25.13 -17.21
CA MET A 3 -8.15 -24.61 -16.52
C MET A 3 -9.22 -24.12 -17.51
N ASN A 4 -8.78 -23.56 -18.64
CA ASN A 4 -9.66 -23.11 -19.72
C ASN A 4 -10.46 -24.24 -20.38
N ILE A 5 -9.95 -25.47 -20.39
CA ILE A 5 -10.66 -26.63 -20.94
C ILE A 5 -11.80 -27.04 -20.01
N ARG A 6 -11.59 -26.99 -18.70
CA ARG A 6 -12.60 -27.37 -17.69
C ARG A 6 -13.76 -26.37 -17.61
N ILE A 7 -13.48 -25.07 -17.74
CA ILE A 7 -14.53 -24.04 -17.74
C ILE A 7 -15.45 -24.19 -18.97
N ARG A 8 -14.90 -24.56 -20.13
CA ARG A 8 -15.68 -24.79 -21.36
C ARG A 8 -16.56 -26.04 -21.33
N MET A 9 -16.33 -26.96 -20.38
CA MET A 9 -17.15 -28.16 -20.19
C MET A 9 -18.33 -27.92 -19.23
N LEU A 10 -18.40 -26.76 -18.58
CA LEU A 10 -19.50 -26.42 -17.69
C LEU A 10 -20.74 -26.00 -18.51
N PRO A 11 -21.95 -26.35 -18.07
CA PRO A 11 -23.19 -25.80 -18.59
C PRO A 11 -23.17 -24.27 -18.56
N THR A 12 -23.77 -23.65 -19.58
CA THR A 12 -23.71 -22.20 -19.78
C THR A 12 -24.34 -21.44 -18.62
N GLU A 13 -25.34 -22.02 -17.94
CA GLU A 13 -25.96 -21.43 -16.74
C GLU A 13 -24.98 -21.37 -15.56
N ILE A 14 -24.16 -22.43 -15.39
CA ILE A 14 -23.13 -22.46 -14.35
C ILE A 14 -22.04 -21.42 -14.65
N ILE A 15 -21.65 -21.29 -15.92
CA ILE A 15 -20.69 -20.27 -16.36
C ILE A 15 -21.22 -18.87 -16.06
N HIS A 16 -22.47 -18.55 -16.45
CA HIS A 16 -23.08 -17.25 -16.16
C HIS A 16 -23.19 -16.97 -14.66
N LYS A 17 -23.50 -17.99 -13.86
CA LYS A 17 -23.56 -17.87 -12.39
C LYS A 17 -22.17 -17.58 -11.81
N ILE A 18 -21.13 -18.31 -12.23
CA ILE A 18 -19.73 -18.05 -11.82
C ILE A 18 -19.30 -16.64 -12.24
N ILE A 19 -19.55 -16.27 -13.50
CA ILE A 19 -19.30 -14.94 -14.06
C ILE A 19 -19.96 -13.88 -13.18
N SER A 20 -21.24 -14.01 -12.86
CA SER A 20 -21.96 -13.02 -12.04
C SER A 20 -21.32 -12.79 -10.66
N TYR A 21 -20.73 -13.83 -10.05
CA TYR A 21 -19.98 -13.68 -8.80
C TYR A 21 -18.60 -13.03 -9.00
N THR A 22 -17.97 -13.24 -10.16
CA THR A 22 -16.70 -12.57 -10.52
C THR A 22 -16.86 -11.11 -10.96
N TYR A 23 -18.04 -10.72 -11.44
CA TYR A 23 -18.37 -9.34 -11.85
C TYR A 23 -19.10 -8.55 -10.76
N SER A 24 -18.91 -8.92 -9.48
CA SER A 24 -19.34 -8.04 -8.39
C SER A 24 -18.48 -6.78 -8.43
N THR A 25 -19.12 -5.62 -8.65
CA THR A 25 -18.41 -4.34 -8.63
C THR A 25 -17.79 -4.15 -7.25
N GLN A 26 -16.51 -3.78 -7.22
CA GLN A 26 -15.84 -3.42 -5.99
C GLN A 26 -16.66 -2.35 -5.24
N SER A 27 -16.74 -2.45 -3.92
CA SER A 27 -17.48 -1.45 -3.14
C SER A 27 -16.91 -0.06 -3.40
N LYS A 28 -17.78 0.95 -3.48
CA LYS A 28 -17.38 2.34 -3.71
C LYS A 28 -16.24 2.78 -2.76
N TYR A 29 -16.35 2.40 -1.49
CA TYR A 29 -15.33 2.65 -0.48
C TYR A 29 -13.95 2.09 -0.85
N LEU A 30 -13.89 0.84 -1.29
CA LEU A 30 -12.61 0.21 -1.68
C LEU A 30 -12.07 0.81 -2.98
N THR A 31 -12.93 1.19 -3.92
CA THR A 31 -12.51 1.89 -5.14
C THR A 31 -11.91 3.25 -4.81
N GLU A 32 -12.55 4.03 -3.94
CA GLU A 32 -12.04 5.32 -3.47
C GLU A 32 -10.70 5.17 -2.73
N ASP A 33 -10.55 4.10 -1.93
CA ASP A 33 -9.31 3.78 -1.24
C ASP A 33 -8.16 3.49 -2.22
N ILE A 34 -8.41 2.67 -3.24
CA ILE A 34 -7.43 2.36 -4.30
C ILE A 34 -7.01 3.63 -5.05
N ILE A 35 -7.98 4.47 -5.43
CA ILE A 35 -7.70 5.75 -6.12
C ILE A 35 -6.85 6.66 -5.24
N SER A 36 -7.22 6.80 -3.97
CA SER A 36 -6.46 7.61 -3.01
C SER A 36 -5.04 7.10 -2.82
N TYR A 37 -4.84 5.79 -2.70
CA TYR A 37 -3.51 5.20 -2.61
C TYR A 37 -2.66 5.53 -3.83
N PHE A 38 -3.22 5.35 -5.03
CA PHE A 38 -2.51 5.62 -6.28
C PHE A 38 -2.12 7.10 -6.41
N ASN A 39 -3.06 8.00 -6.15
CA ASN A 39 -2.84 9.44 -6.23
C ASN A 39 -1.78 9.88 -5.22
N ALA A 40 -1.88 9.45 -3.96
CA ALA A 40 -0.90 9.82 -2.93
C ALA A 40 0.52 9.38 -3.29
N LYS A 41 0.65 8.17 -3.83
CA LYS A 41 1.94 7.66 -4.31
C LYS A 41 2.50 8.48 -5.47
N GLN A 42 1.65 8.89 -6.42
CA GLN A 42 2.09 9.75 -7.52
C GLN A 42 2.53 11.12 -7.04
N VAL A 43 1.77 11.75 -6.13
CA VAL A 43 2.13 13.05 -5.55
C VAL A 43 3.47 12.96 -4.83
N CYS A 44 3.69 11.95 -3.99
CA CYS A 44 4.97 11.78 -3.32
C CYS A 44 6.14 11.57 -4.30
N ASN A 45 5.93 10.81 -5.37
CA ASN A 45 6.96 10.63 -6.40
C ASN A 45 7.26 11.94 -7.15
N HIS A 46 6.25 12.79 -7.35
CA HIS A 46 6.42 14.09 -7.99
C HIS A 46 7.17 15.06 -7.08
N LEU A 47 6.74 15.20 -5.82
CA LEU A 47 7.44 16.01 -4.80
C LEU A 47 8.89 15.55 -4.63
N TYR A 48 9.13 14.23 -4.69
CA TYR A 48 10.45 13.64 -4.73
C TYR A 48 11.28 14.13 -5.92
N HIS A 49 10.75 13.98 -7.14
CA HIS A 49 11.44 14.37 -8.36
C HIS A 49 11.77 15.87 -8.36
N ASP A 50 10.83 16.71 -7.95
CA ASP A 50 11.03 18.16 -7.93
C ASP A 50 12.13 18.58 -6.95
N TYR A 51 12.12 18.04 -5.74
CA TYR A 51 13.10 18.45 -4.74
C TYR A 51 14.50 17.87 -5.04
N TRP A 52 14.61 16.57 -5.30
CA TRP A 52 15.93 15.93 -5.37
C TRP A 52 16.57 16.04 -6.74
N ILE A 53 15.79 15.84 -7.80
CA ILE A 53 16.32 15.83 -9.17
C ILE A 53 16.42 17.28 -9.69
N ILE A 54 15.36 18.07 -9.53
CA ILE A 54 15.34 19.43 -10.08
C ILE A 54 16.11 20.42 -9.19
N GLN A 55 15.88 20.43 -7.87
CA GLN A 55 16.51 21.43 -6.99
C GLN A 55 17.91 21.03 -6.50
N MET A 56 18.12 19.77 -6.09
CA MET A 56 19.38 19.32 -5.51
C MET A 56 20.36 18.72 -6.53
N GLY A 57 19.91 18.35 -7.73
CA GLY A 57 20.76 17.83 -8.81
C GLY A 57 21.44 16.48 -8.50
N ASN A 58 20.95 15.75 -7.49
CA ASN A 58 21.50 14.47 -7.05
C ASN A 58 20.44 13.37 -7.16
N GLU A 59 20.85 12.19 -7.64
CA GLU A 59 19.98 11.02 -7.77
C GLU A 59 20.61 9.85 -7.00
N THR A 60 20.45 9.82 -5.68
CA THR A 60 20.98 8.73 -4.84
C THR A 60 19.86 7.91 -4.19
N LEU A 61 20.15 6.66 -3.80
CA LEU A 61 19.19 5.76 -3.14
C LEU A 61 18.73 6.26 -1.75
N GLU A 62 19.42 7.26 -1.19
CA GLU A 62 19.17 7.89 0.11
C GLU A 62 17.79 8.57 0.18
N ASP A 63 17.21 8.90 -0.98
CA ASP A 63 15.98 9.67 -1.05
C ASP A 63 14.73 8.86 -0.68
N LYS A 64 14.73 7.55 -0.98
CA LYS A 64 13.63 6.68 -0.54
C LYS A 64 13.68 6.45 0.96
N TYR A 65 14.89 6.47 1.55
CA TYR A 65 15.03 6.48 3.00
C TYR A 65 14.47 7.78 3.60
N TRP A 66 14.62 8.92 2.93
CA TRP A 66 14.01 10.18 3.38
C TRP A 66 12.48 10.10 3.41
N LEU A 67 11.84 9.64 2.34
CA LEU A 67 10.38 9.46 2.32
C LEU A 67 9.92 8.46 3.38
N LEU A 68 10.64 7.34 3.52
CA LEU A 68 10.36 6.34 4.55
C LEU A 68 10.49 6.94 5.97
N ASN A 69 11.51 7.76 6.22
CA ASN A 69 11.71 8.43 7.50
C ASN A 69 10.58 9.40 7.82
N ASN A 70 10.14 10.21 6.86
CA ASN A 70 9.00 11.12 7.06
C ASN A 70 7.71 10.37 7.35
N LEU A 71 7.47 9.27 6.63
CA LEU A 71 6.33 8.40 6.90
C LEU A 71 6.40 7.81 8.31
N TYR A 72 7.58 7.38 8.76
CA TYR A 72 7.74 6.88 10.13
C TYR A 72 7.49 7.95 11.18
N VAL A 73 8.02 9.16 10.99
CA VAL A 73 7.76 10.30 11.89
C VAL A 73 6.27 10.60 11.96
N TYR A 74 5.61 10.67 10.80
CA TYR A 74 4.18 10.91 10.70
C TYR A 74 3.35 9.84 11.44
N ILE A 75 3.59 8.55 11.16
CA ILE A 75 2.84 7.46 11.77
C ILE A 75 3.12 7.36 13.27
N ARG A 76 4.37 7.57 13.71
CA ARG A 76 4.74 7.54 15.13
C ARG A 76 3.97 8.60 15.92
N ASN A 77 3.72 9.75 15.32
CA ASN A 77 2.94 10.83 15.93
C ASN A 77 1.43 10.55 15.95
N ILE A 78 0.97 9.45 15.35
CA ILE A 78 -0.43 9.06 15.29
C ILE A 78 -0.60 7.65 15.89
N PRO A 79 -0.80 7.54 17.22
CA PRO A 79 -0.76 6.27 17.95
C PRO A 79 -1.69 5.20 17.40
N TYR A 80 -2.85 5.57 16.85
CA TYR A 80 -3.80 4.61 16.28
C TYR A 80 -3.38 4.04 14.92
N ILE A 81 -2.68 4.82 14.06
CA ILE A 81 -2.11 4.30 12.80
C ILE A 81 -0.92 3.41 13.11
N PHE A 82 -0.07 3.85 14.04
CA PHE A 82 1.03 3.05 14.55
C PHE A 82 0.51 1.71 15.07
N ASN A 83 -0.48 1.73 15.96
CA ASN A 83 -1.12 0.52 16.46
C ASN A 83 -1.77 -0.31 15.34
N ARG A 84 -2.36 0.27 14.28
CA ARG A 84 -2.90 -0.50 13.15
C ARG A 84 -1.81 -1.26 12.38
N LEU A 85 -0.61 -0.69 12.30
CA LEU A 85 0.55 -1.30 11.67
C LEU A 85 1.05 -2.53 12.46
N PHE A 86 0.97 -2.49 13.80
CA PHE A 86 1.43 -3.59 14.66
C PHE A 86 0.31 -4.55 15.13
N ASN A 87 -0.95 -4.11 15.17
CA ASN A 87 -2.10 -4.92 15.65
C ASN A 87 -2.72 -5.79 14.56
N ARG A 88 -2.41 -5.56 13.27
CA ARG A 88 -2.73 -6.52 12.20
C ARG A 88 -1.79 -7.75 12.20
N MET A 89 -0.85 -7.82 13.15
CA MET A 89 0.07 -8.95 13.27
C MET A 89 -0.56 -10.08 14.11
N PRO A 90 -0.50 -11.34 13.66
CA PRO A 90 -1.00 -12.48 14.42
C PRO A 90 -0.16 -12.66 15.69
N GLU A 91 -0.80 -12.59 16.86
CA GLU A 91 -0.29 -12.80 18.24
C GLU A 91 1.11 -12.25 18.61
N ARG A 92 1.22 -11.75 19.84
CA ARG A 92 2.42 -11.09 20.40
C ARG A 92 3.73 -11.90 20.27
N VAL A 93 3.65 -13.20 20.03
CA VAL A 93 4.78 -14.14 19.91
C VAL A 93 5.58 -13.96 18.59
N HIS A 94 4.99 -13.37 17.54
CA HIS A 94 5.68 -13.19 16.26
C HIS A 94 5.91 -11.74 15.84
N VAL A 95 5.45 -10.77 16.64
CA VAL A 95 5.67 -9.34 16.38
C VAL A 95 7.16 -9.05 16.23
N ASN A 96 8.00 -9.60 17.10
CA ASN A 96 9.44 -9.37 17.02
C ASN A 96 10.02 -9.93 15.71
N THR A 97 9.68 -11.14 15.30
CA THR A 97 10.16 -11.72 14.03
C THR A 97 9.64 -10.98 12.81
N TYR A 98 8.40 -10.49 12.83
CA TYR A 98 7.79 -9.75 11.72
C TYR A 98 8.34 -8.33 11.61
N VAL A 99 8.48 -7.63 12.73
CA VAL A 99 9.18 -6.34 12.79
C VAL A 99 10.61 -6.53 12.31
N THR A 100 11.34 -7.50 12.83
CA THR A 100 12.71 -7.77 12.36
C THR A 100 12.75 -8.10 10.85
N LYS A 101 11.77 -8.82 10.29
CA LYS A 101 11.69 -9.09 8.85
C LYS A 101 11.30 -7.86 8.02
N PHE A 102 10.33 -7.08 8.49
CA PHE A 102 9.81 -5.90 7.81
C PHE A 102 10.84 -4.76 7.79
N TYR A 103 11.56 -4.57 8.89
CA TYR A 103 12.58 -3.54 9.02
C TYR A 103 13.92 -3.98 8.42
N ASN A 104 14.32 -5.26 8.55
CA ASN A 104 15.69 -5.68 8.18
C ASN A 104 15.79 -6.44 6.85
N LYS A 105 14.68 -6.90 6.24
CA LYS A 105 14.73 -7.76 5.03
C LYS A 105 13.88 -7.31 3.84
N THR A 106 13.06 -6.27 4.00
CA THR A 106 12.20 -5.77 2.91
C THR A 106 12.79 -4.54 2.25
N ASP A 107 12.75 -4.53 0.91
CA ASP A 107 13.11 -3.35 0.11
C ASP A 107 12.31 -2.11 0.54
N ILE A 108 12.95 -0.94 0.50
CA ILE A 108 12.39 0.34 0.96
C ILE A 108 11.05 0.64 0.26
N LYS A 109 10.94 0.33 -1.05
CA LYS A 109 9.68 0.55 -1.77
C LYS A 109 8.55 -0.29 -1.19
N THR A 110 8.86 -1.49 -0.74
CA THR A 110 7.88 -2.38 -0.09
C THR A 110 7.43 -1.79 1.24
N GLN A 111 8.36 -1.27 2.04
CA GLN A 111 8.04 -0.63 3.31
C GLN A 111 7.11 0.59 3.12
N ILE A 112 7.45 1.47 2.17
CA ILE A 112 6.62 2.62 1.78
C ILE A 112 5.22 2.17 1.32
N ASN A 113 5.14 1.17 0.44
CA ASN A 113 3.87 0.68 -0.07
C ASN A 113 2.99 0.10 1.04
N VAL A 114 3.58 -0.64 1.99
CA VAL A 114 2.85 -1.23 3.13
C VAL A 114 2.31 -0.13 4.04
N ILE A 115 3.13 0.88 4.35
CA ILE A 115 2.71 2.04 5.12
C ILE A 115 1.50 2.72 4.46
N PHE A 116 1.61 3.09 3.18
CA PHE A 116 0.50 3.73 2.46
C PHE A 116 -0.75 2.85 2.37
N GLY A 117 -0.59 1.53 2.30
CA GLY A 117 -1.69 0.57 2.26
C GLY A 117 -2.41 0.38 3.60
N ILE A 118 -1.80 0.78 4.72
CA ILE A 118 -2.42 0.73 6.06
C ILE A 118 -3.18 2.02 6.38
N MET A 119 -2.74 3.13 5.77
CA MET A 119 -3.37 4.43 5.93
C MET A 119 -4.74 4.48 5.25
N THR A 120 -5.68 5.21 5.83
CA THR A 120 -6.95 5.56 5.18
C THR A 120 -6.74 6.69 4.17
N PRO A 121 -7.73 6.96 3.28
CA PRO A 121 -7.65 8.10 2.38
C PRO A 121 -7.44 9.43 3.09
N LEU A 122 -8.11 9.63 4.22
CA LEU A 122 -7.97 10.85 5.02
C LEU A 122 -6.55 10.98 5.59
N GLU A 123 -6.01 9.90 6.15
CA GLU A 123 -4.66 9.88 6.72
C GLU A 123 -3.60 10.16 5.64
N ARG A 124 -3.76 9.62 4.42
CA ARG A 124 -2.88 9.91 3.29
C ARG A 124 -2.95 11.37 2.88
N ASN A 125 -4.14 11.94 2.78
CA ASN A 125 -4.30 13.35 2.43
C ASN A 125 -3.69 14.26 3.50
N THR A 126 -3.88 13.95 4.78
CA THR A 126 -3.26 14.70 5.87
C THR A 126 -1.74 14.65 5.77
N PHE A 127 -1.14 13.49 5.53
CA PHE A 127 0.31 13.36 5.34
C PHE A 127 0.83 14.27 4.20
N LEU A 128 0.16 14.25 3.04
CA LEU A 128 0.53 15.07 1.89
C LEU A 128 0.44 16.58 2.14
N ASN A 129 -0.46 17.00 3.05
CA ASN A 129 -0.65 18.42 3.38
C ASN A 129 0.19 18.90 4.58
N THR A 130 0.87 17.98 5.27
CA THR A 130 1.75 18.30 6.41
C THR A 130 3.22 18.46 6.05
N GLY A 131 3.60 18.13 4.81
CA GLY A 131 4.96 18.31 4.26
C GLY A 131 5.04 19.52 3.35
#